data_AF-A0A0J7K4B9-F1
#
_entry.id   AF-A0A0J7K4B9-F1
#
_cell.length_a   1.000
_cell.length_b   1.000
_cell.length_c   1.000
_cell.angle_alpha   90.00
_cell.angle_beta   90.00
_cell.angle_gamma   90.00
#
_symmetry.space_group_name_H-M   'P 1'
#
loop_
_entity.id
_entity.type
_entity.pdbx_description
1 polymer ?
#
loop_
_entity_poly.entity_id
_entity_poly.type
_entity_poly.pdbx_seq_one_letter_code
_entity_poly.pdbx_strand_id
1 'polypeptide(L)'
;IRRLLGGSMKERDLDELSKRAGLQRRHAVDTTLMIHFFGKDGTNELRYEDFRRFMENLQHEILELEFHEFSKGHDTINELDFAKILLRYTYLEPDE
;
A
#
# COMPACT_ATOMS: atom_id res chain seq x y z
N ILE A 1 10.40 -14.81 -19.25
CA ILE A 1 9.50 -14.47 -18.11
C ILE A 1 8.05 -14.31 -18.55
N ARG A 2 7.76 -13.63 -19.68
CA ARG A 2 6.41 -13.60 -20.33
C ARG A 2 5.87 -14.94 -20.89
N ARG A 3 6.46 -16.09 -20.58
CA ARG A 3 6.07 -17.41 -21.13
C ARG A 3 5.41 -18.36 -20.11
N LEU A 4 5.04 -17.87 -18.93
CA LEU A 4 4.45 -18.70 -17.86
C LEU A 4 3.02 -18.30 -17.45
N LEU A 5 2.40 -17.34 -18.14
CA LEU A 5 1.04 -16.89 -17.82
C LEU A 5 0.05 -17.30 -18.91
N GLY A 6 0.04 -18.59 -19.23
CA GLY A 6 -0.91 -19.22 -20.14
C GLY A 6 -1.81 -20.19 -19.37
N GLY A 7 -2.58 -19.68 -18.42
CA GLY A 7 -3.57 -20.45 -17.68
C GLY A 7 -4.54 -19.50 -17.01
N SER A 8 -5.75 -19.37 -17.57
CA SER A 8 -6.83 -18.63 -16.93
C SER A 8 -7.09 -19.25 -15.56
N MET A 9 -6.77 -18.54 -14.46
CA MET A 9 -7.11 -19.01 -13.11
C MET A 9 -8.61 -19.28 -13.05
N LYS A 10 -9.01 -20.41 -12.49
CA LYS A 10 -10.42 -20.76 -12.36
C LYS A 10 -11.04 -19.88 -11.28
N GLU A 11 -12.29 -19.50 -11.47
CA GLU A 11 -13.08 -18.68 -10.54
C GLU A 11 -13.10 -19.22 -9.09
N ARG A 12 -12.94 -20.54 -8.93
CA ARG A 12 -12.79 -21.21 -7.64
C ARG A 12 -11.48 -20.88 -6.91
N ASP A 13 -10.39 -20.71 -7.65
CA ASP A 13 -9.07 -20.39 -7.08
C ASP A 13 -9.05 -18.93 -6.58
N LEU A 14 -9.75 -18.04 -7.30
CA LEU A 14 -9.99 -16.65 -6.89
C LEU A 14 -10.82 -16.57 -5.59
N ASP A 15 -11.87 -17.40 -5.46
CA ASP A 15 -12.70 -17.42 -4.26
C ASP A 15 -11.94 -17.96 -3.03
N GLU A 16 -11.02 -18.92 -3.23
CA GLU A 16 -10.16 -19.43 -2.17
C GLU A 16 -9.09 -18.40 -1.73
N LEU A 17 -8.47 -17.69 -2.68
CA LEU A 17 -7.56 -16.58 -2.39
C LEU A 17 -8.27 -15.45 -1.62
N SER A 18 -9.50 -15.11 -2.03
CA SER A 18 -10.34 -14.12 -1.35
C SER A 18 -10.63 -14.52 0.09
N LYS A 19 -10.90 -15.81 0.36
CA LYS A 19 -11.12 -16.33 1.71
C LYS A 19 -9.84 -16.29 2.56
N ARG A 20 -8.68 -16.65 1.99
CA ARG A 20 -7.38 -16.60 2.69
C ARG A 20 -6.96 -15.17 3.03
N ALA A 21 -7.28 -14.20 2.17
CA ALA A 21 -7.01 -12.79 2.40
C ALA A 21 -8.01 -12.10 3.33
N GLY A 22 -9.01 -12.82 3.88
CA GLY A 22 -10.06 -12.24 4.72
C GLY A 22 -11.09 -11.39 3.95
N LEU A 23 -11.02 -11.38 2.62
CA LEU A 23 -11.89 -10.63 1.71
C LEU A 23 -13.18 -11.42 1.42
N GLN A 24 -13.90 -11.92 2.43
CA GLN A 24 -15.14 -12.67 2.20
C GLN A 24 -16.21 -11.76 1.60
N ARG A 25 -16.57 -11.96 0.31
CA ARG A 25 -17.67 -11.27 -0.39
C ARG A 25 -19.02 -11.29 0.35
N ARG A 26 -19.23 -12.22 1.29
CA ARG A 26 -20.50 -12.35 2.03
C ARG A 26 -20.65 -11.38 3.20
N HIS A 27 -19.57 -10.69 3.56
CA HIS A 27 -19.55 -9.55 4.49
C HIS A 27 -18.65 -8.46 3.92
N ALA A 28 -18.85 -8.07 2.66
CA ALA A 28 -18.16 -6.92 2.09
C ALA A 28 -18.68 -5.67 2.82
N VAL A 29 -18.02 -5.30 3.92
CA VAL A 29 -18.14 -3.94 4.45
C VAL A 29 -17.57 -3.05 3.35
N ASP A 30 -18.38 -2.15 2.84
CA ASP A 30 -17.96 -1.16 1.86
C ASP A 30 -16.93 -0.24 2.51
N THR A 31 -15.65 -0.64 2.40
CA THR A 31 -14.55 0.19 2.86
C THR A 31 -14.29 1.28 1.84
N THR A 32 -13.72 2.40 2.30
CA THR A 32 -13.36 3.52 1.44
C THR A 32 -12.49 3.09 0.26
N LEU A 33 -11.50 2.21 0.47
CA LEU A 33 -10.62 1.73 -0.61
C LEU A 33 -11.36 0.82 -1.60
N MET A 34 -12.29 -0.02 -1.12
CA MET A 34 -13.10 -0.86 -1.99
C MET A 34 -14.01 -0.03 -2.88
N ILE A 35 -14.73 0.94 -2.31
CA ILE A 35 -15.58 1.86 -3.08
C ILE A 35 -14.73 2.69 -4.05
N HIS A 36 -13.56 3.17 -3.61
CA HIS A 36 -12.69 4.02 -4.41
C HIS A 36 -12.15 3.30 -5.66
N PHE A 37 -11.67 2.07 -5.50
CA PHE A 37 -11.06 1.33 -6.63
C PHE A 37 -12.06 0.53 -7.45
N PHE A 38 -13.07 -0.07 -6.81
CA PHE A 38 -13.95 -1.04 -7.46
C PHE A 38 -15.39 -0.53 -7.62
N GLY A 39 -15.70 0.68 -7.13
CA GLY A 39 -17.05 1.23 -7.15
C GLY A 39 -17.93 0.67 -6.04
N LYS A 40 -19.12 1.29 -5.85
CA LYS A 40 -20.09 0.87 -4.82
C LYS A 40 -20.67 -0.53 -5.06
N ASP A 41 -20.66 -0.98 -6.31
CA ASP A 41 -21.15 -2.28 -6.75
C ASP A 41 -20.00 -3.29 -6.96
N GLY A 42 -18.74 -2.86 -6.82
CA GLY A 42 -17.56 -3.70 -6.98
C GLY A 42 -17.30 -4.17 -8.41
N THR A 43 -17.90 -3.53 -9.41
CA THR A 43 -17.84 -3.96 -10.81
C THR A 43 -16.71 -3.31 -11.60
N ASN A 44 -16.11 -2.22 -11.09
CA ASN A 44 -14.98 -1.58 -11.74
C ASN A 44 -13.72 -2.43 -11.58
N GLU A 45 -12.81 -2.33 -12.55
CA GLU A 45 -11.50 -2.99 -12.49
C GLU A 45 -10.41 -1.99 -12.10
N LEU A 46 -9.51 -2.41 -11.20
CA LEU A 46 -8.33 -1.63 -10.83
C LEU A 46 -7.19 -1.90 -11.81
N ARG A 47 -6.86 -0.90 -12.64
CA ARG A 47 -5.73 -1.01 -13.58
C ARG A 47 -4.41 -0.75 -12.85
N TYR A 48 -3.33 -1.33 -13.37
CA TYR A 48 -1.99 -1.16 -12.79
C TYR A 48 -1.57 0.31 -12.64
N GLU A 49 -1.86 1.15 -13.65
CA GLU A 49 -1.50 2.58 -13.58
C GLU A 49 -2.23 3.32 -12.47
N ASP A 50 -3.50 3.00 -12.25
CA ASP A 50 -4.30 3.62 -11.18
C ASP A 50 -3.78 3.17 -9.80
N PHE A 51 -3.45 1.90 -9.66
CA PHE A 51 -2.81 1.36 -8.45
C PHE A 51 -1.44 2.00 -8.20
N ARG A 52 -0.57 2.07 -9.22
CA ARG A 52 0.76 2.68 -9.12
C ARG A 52 0.66 4.13 -8.67
N ARG A 53 -0.20 4.91 -9.32
CA ARG A 53 -0.42 6.33 -8.98
C ARG A 53 -0.92 6.50 -7.55
N PHE A 54 -1.86 5.65 -7.10
CA PHE A 54 -2.33 5.68 -5.72
C PHE A 54 -1.20 5.42 -4.73
N MET A 55 -0.37 4.39 -4.98
CA MET A 55 0.76 4.07 -4.12
C MET A 55 1.81 5.19 -4.11
N GLU A 56 2.08 5.82 -5.25
CA GLU A 56 3.00 6.97 -5.35
C GLU A 56 2.49 8.16 -4.54
N ASN A 57 1.20 8.49 -4.65
CA ASN A 57 0.59 9.56 -3.85
C ASN A 57 0.66 9.26 -2.35
N LEU A 58 0.31 8.03 -1.96
CA LEU A 58 0.35 7.60 -0.55
C LEU A 58 1.77 7.68 0.02
N GLN A 59 2.78 7.23 -0.74
CA GLN A 59 4.18 7.33 -0.34
C GLN A 59 4.62 8.79 -0.21
N HIS A 60 4.16 9.67 -1.11
CA HIS A 60 4.46 11.10 -1.04
C HIS A 60 3.86 11.75 0.21
N GLU A 61 2.59 11.45 0.53
CA GLU A 61 1.92 11.95 1.74
C GLU A 61 2.63 11.47 3.02
N ILE A 62 3.02 10.21 3.09
CA ILE A 62 3.77 9.67 4.23
C ILE A 62 5.12 10.38 4.38
N LEU A 63 5.85 10.56 3.27
CA LEU A 63 7.14 11.25 3.27
C LEU A 63 7.03 12.71 3.73
N GLU A 64 5.98 13.41 3.28
CA GLU A 64 5.71 14.80 3.69
C GLU A 64 5.40 14.88 5.19
N LEU A 65 4.58 13.95 5.72
CA LEU A 65 4.28 13.86 7.15
C LEU A 65 5.52 13.58 7.99
N GLU A 66 6.37 12.65 7.57
CA GLU A 66 7.64 12.37 8.24
C GLU A 66 8.55 13.60 8.23
N PHE A 67 8.74 14.24 7.08
CA PHE A 67 9.54 15.45 7.01
C PHE A 67 9.00 16.52 7.96
N HIS A 68 7.69 16.75 7.97
CA HIS A 68 7.07 17.75 8.83
C HIS A 68 7.20 17.41 10.34
N GLU A 69 7.05 16.14 10.72
CA GLU A 69 7.24 15.66 12.10
C GLU A 69 8.66 15.98 12.60
N PHE A 70 9.67 15.69 11.77
CA PHE A 70 11.07 15.84 12.16
C PHE A 70 11.63 17.25 11.95
N SER A 71 11.12 18.01 10.97
CA SER A 71 11.50 19.41 10.75
C SER A 71 10.85 20.35 11.77
N LYS A 72 9.87 19.88 12.55
CA LYS A 72 9.11 20.67 13.54
C LYS A 72 8.45 21.90 12.92
N GLY A 73 7.97 21.77 11.68
CA GLY A 73 7.32 22.85 10.94
C GLY A 73 8.28 23.80 10.20
N HIS A 74 9.58 23.53 10.16
CA HIS A 74 10.52 24.23 9.30
C HIS A 74 10.57 23.63 7.88
N ASP A 75 10.94 24.44 6.89
CA ASP A 75 11.13 24.01 5.50
C ASP A 75 12.44 23.24 5.27
N THR A 76 13.24 23.05 6.32
CA THR A 76 14.53 22.34 6.28
C THR A 76 14.64 21.38 7.46
N ILE A 77 15.30 20.25 7.25
CA ILE A 77 15.66 19.28 8.30
C ILE A 77 17.17 19.33 8.56
N ASN A 78 17.59 19.18 9.82
CA ASN A 78 19.00 19.06 10.16
C ASN A 78 19.49 17.60 10.00
N GLU A 79 20.81 17.41 9.96
CA GLU A 79 21.45 16.11 9.75
C GLU A 79 21.05 15.06 10.80
N LEU A 80 20.93 15.46 12.07
CA LEU A 80 20.56 14.55 13.16
C LEU A 80 19.13 14.04 13.02
N ASP A 81 18.19 14.92 12.70
CA ASP A 81 16.78 14.54 12.51
C ASP A 81 16.60 13.75 11.21
N PHE A 82 17.35 14.06 10.15
CA PHE A 82 17.41 13.22 8.96
C PHE A 82 17.93 11.81 9.25
N ALA A 83 19.00 11.68 10.05
CA ALA A 83 19.51 10.37 10.47
C ALA A 83 18.47 9.56 11.26
N LYS A 84 17.66 10.21 12.11
CA LYS A 84 16.57 9.54 12.84
C LYS A 84 15.49 9.00 11.92
N ILE A 85 15.11 9.74 10.88
CA ILE A 85 14.15 9.24 9.87
C ILE A 85 14.67 7.93 9.26
N LEU A 86 15.93 7.92 8.81
CA LEU A 86 16.53 6.75 8.19
C LEU A 86 16.57 5.54 9.14
N LEU A 87 16.92 5.77 10.40
CA LEU A 87 17.10 4.69 11.38
C LEU A 87 15.79 4.17 11.97
N ARG A 88 14.69 4.93 11.91
CA ARG A 88 13.38 4.53 12.47
C ARG A 88 12.87 3.19 11.94
N TYR A 89 13.23 2.87 10.70
CA TYR A 89 12.83 1.63 10.02
C TYR A 89 13.99 0.66 9.82
N THR A 90 15.16 0.91 10.42
CA THR A 90 16.27 -0.04 10.44
C THR A 90 16.20 -0.90 11.70
N TYR A 91 16.44 -2.20 11.54
CA TYR A 91 16.69 -3.06 12.68
C TYR A 91 18.16 -2.90 13.07
N LEU A 92 18.40 -2.28 14.22
CA LEU A 92 19.74 -2.22 14.81
C LEU A 92 19.83 -3.39 15.79
N GLU A 93 20.53 -4.44 15.39
CA GLU A 93 20.98 -5.45 16.35
C GLU A 93 21.98 -4.75 17.29
N PRO A 94 21.72 -4.72 18.61
CA PRO A 94 22.74 -4.26 19.54
C PRO A 94 23.88 -5.28 19.49
N ASP A 95 25.10 -4.82 19.18
CA ASP A 95 26.31 -5.64 19.27
C ASP A 95 26.42 -6.23 20.70
N GLU A 96 26.66 -7.55 20.79
CA GLU A 96 26.90 -8.30 22.04
C GLU A 96 28.12 -7.81 22.83
#